data_AF-A0A2S2NL67-F1
#
_entry.id   AF-A0A2S2NL67-F1
#
_cell.length_a   1.000
_cell.length_b   1.000
_cell.length_c   1.000
_cell.angle_alpha   90.00
_cell.angle_beta   90.00
_cell.angle_gamma   90.00
#
_symmetry.space_group_name_H-M   'P 1'
#
loop_
_entity.id
_entity.type
_entity.pdbx_description
1 polymer ?
#
loop_
_entity_poly.entity_id
_entity_poly.type
_entity_poly.pdbx_seq_one_letter_code
_entity_poly.pdbx_strand_id
1 'polypeptide(L)'
;MASVKPYQFEPDCINERDSNNFNENNDFEINVDNRSGKLNWCKCDQCVVMTTDQESVCCQESEKVKQVSGIVNCVTNNVLFNKLVLDKDVLNISRHKTILKSKKKTEKKSFM
;
A
#
# COMPACT_ATOMS: atom_id res chain seq x y z
N MET A 1 -42.04 -0.65 13.44
CA MET A 1 -40.73 -0.72 14.14
C MET A 1 -39.71 -1.27 13.15
N ALA A 2 -38.76 -0.46 12.69
CA ALA A 2 -37.76 -0.91 11.73
C ALA A 2 -36.76 -1.82 12.44
N SER A 3 -36.71 -3.09 12.03
CA SER A 3 -35.74 -4.07 12.54
C SER A 3 -34.35 -3.66 12.06
N VAL A 4 -33.50 -3.20 12.98
CA VAL A 4 -32.10 -2.87 12.69
C VAL A 4 -31.36 -4.18 12.51
N LYS A 5 -30.96 -4.48 11.27
CA LYS A 5 -30.13 -5.65 10.99
C LYS A 5 -28.70 -5.38 11.51
N PRO A 6 -28.08 -6.33 12.23
CA PRO A 6 -26.69 -6.20 12.63
C PRO A 6 -25.78 -6.13 11.40
N TYR A 7 -24.59 -5.57 11.60
CA TYR A 7 -23.54 -5.43 10.59
C TYR A 7 -23.33 -6.73 9.79
N GLN A 8 -23.72 -6.74 8.51
CA GLN A 8 -23.68 -7.90 7.61
C GLN A 8 -22.44 -7.93 6.69
N PHE A 9 -21.41 -7.15 7.00
CA PHE A 9 -20.21 -7.09 6.15
C PHE A 9 -19.08 -7.91 6.75
N GLU A 10 -19.07 -9.21 6.45
CA GLU A 10 -17.89 -10.05 6.65
C GLU A 10 -16.98 -9.89 5.42
N PRO A 11 -15.71 -9.49 5.56
CA PRO A 11 -14.77 -9.48 4.44
C PRO A 11 -14.65 -10.88 3.88
N ASP A 12 -14.75 -11.03 2.56
CA ASP A 12 -14.51 -12.31 1.90
C ASP A 12 -13.15 -12.85 2.33
N CYS A 13 -13.17 -13.99 3.01
CA CYS A 13 -11.99 -14.79 3.30
C CYS A 13 -11.48 -15.33 1.97
N ILE A 14 -10.76 -14.51 1.21
CA ILE A 14 -10.03 -14.97 0.02
C ILE A 14 -9.18 -16.15 0.49
N ASN A 15 -9.53 -17.34 -0.01
CA ASN A 15 -8.90 -18.59 0.40
C ASN A 15 -7.38 -18.41 0.38
N GLU A 16 -6.72 -18.74 1.50
CA GLU A 16 -5.28 -18.55 1.75
C GLU A 16 -4.39 -19.50 0.92
N ARG A 17 -4.78 -19.81 -0.31
CA ARG A 17 -3.94 -20.50 -1.31
C ARG A 17 -3.33 -19.56 -2.36
N ASP A 18 -3.63 -18.27 -2.34
CA ASP A 18 -2.94 -17.25 -3.17
C ASP A 18 -2.17 -16.19 -2.36
N SER A 19 -2.02 -16.34 -1.04
CA SER A 19 -1.36 -15.34 -0.17
C SER A 19 0.17 -15.37 -0.16
N ASN A 20 0.83 -16.05 -1.11
CA ASN A 20 2.30 -16.04 -1.22
C ASN A 20 2.81 -15.70 -2.62
N ASN A 21 2.00 -15.11 -3.50
CA ASN A 21 2.50 -14.54 -4.74
C ASN A 21 2.49 -13.01 -4.69
N PHE A 22 3.15 -12.44 -3.67
CA PHE A 22 3.93 -11.24 -3.95
C PHE A 22 5.05 -11.71 -4.86
N ASN A 23 4.74 -11.83 -6.16
CA ASN A 23 5.77 -11.88 -7.16
C ASN A 23 6.46 -10.51 -7.07
N GLU A 24 7.52 -10.43 -6.26
CA GLU A 24 8.51 -9.35 -6.23
C GLU A 24 9.30 -9.32 -7.56
N ASN A 25 8.59 -9.46 -8.68
CA ASN A 25 9.10 -9.34 -10.03
C ASN A 25 8.08 -8.50 -10.80
N ASN A 26 8.01 -7.23 -10.45
CA ASN A 26 7.92 -6.20 -11.47
C ASN A 26 9.07 -5.27 -11.15
N ASP A 27 10.27 -5.66 -11.60
CA ASP A 27 11.37 -4.74 -11.81
C ASP A 27 10.85 -3.66 -12.77
N PHE A 28 10.24 -2.64 -12.20
CA PHE A 28 10.18 -1.34 -12.84
C PHE A 28 11.61 -0.82 -12.76
N GLU A 29 12.45 -1.17 -13.74
CA GLU A 29 13.75 -0.53 -13.95
C GLU A 29 13.50 0.92 -14.38
N ILE A 30 13.15 1.76 -13.41
CA ILE A 30 13.17 3.19 -13.56
C ILE A 30 14.64 3.58 -13.46
N ASN A 31 15.22 4.09 -14.54
CA ASN A 31 16.54 4.68 -14.47
C ASN A 31 16.47 5.92 -13.56
N VAL A 32 17.08 5.81 -12.38
CA VAL A 32 17.10 6.85 -11.35
C VAL A 32 18.41 7.64 -11.29
N ASP A 33 19.34 7.38 -12.22
CA ASP A 33 20.69 7.96 -12.18
C ASP A 33 20.67 9.50 -12.32
N ASN A 34 21.52 10.19 -11.54
CA ASN A 34 21.74 11.64 -11.60
C ASN A 34 20.52 12.52 -11.26
N ARG A 35 19.59 11.99 -10.46
CA ARG A 35 18.35 12.66 -10.03
C ARG A 35 18.44 13.36 -8.68
N SER A 36 19.38 12.94 -7.84
CA SER A 36 19.68 13.54 -6.54
C SER A 36 19.89 15.05 -6.66
N GLY A 37 19.37 15.79 -5.69
CA GLY A 37 19.47 17.26 -5.68
C GLY A 37 18.59 17.97 -6.72
N LYS A 38 17.74 17.27 -7.49
CA LYS A 38 16.90 17.84 -8.57
C LYS A 38 15.44 17.39 -8.44
N LEU A 39 14.55 18.08 -9.17
CA LEU A 39 13.11 17.78 -9.26
C LEU A 39 12.59 17.62 -10.70
N ASN A 40 13.48 17.63 -11.68
CA ASN A 40 13.13 17.54 -13.10
C ASN A 40 12.46 16.22 -13.51
N TRP A 41 12.57 15.19 -12.67
CA TRP A 41 11.94 13.87 -12.85
C TRP A 41 10.51 13.81 -12.27
N CYS A 42 10.12 14.77 -11.43
CA CYS A 42 8.78 14.82 -10.86
C CYS A 42 7.75 15.15 -11.96
N LYS A 43 6.61 14.46 -11.93
CA LYS A 43 5.45 14.69 -12.82
C LYS A 43 4.17 15.05 -12.09
N CYS A 44 4.18 14.98 -10.75
CA CYS A 44 3.00 15.21 -9.92
C CYS A 44 3.04 16.55 -9.15
N ASP A 45 4.14 17.29 -9.27
CA ASP A 45 4.40 18.59 -8.62
C ASP A 45 4.31 18.59 -7.08
N GLN A 46 4.45 17.42 -6.46
CA GLN A 46 4.38 17.24 -5.00
C GLN A 46 5.61 16.52 -4.42
N CYS A 47 6.57 16.12 -5.26
CA CYS A 47 7.81 15.52 -4.78
C CYS A 47 8.73 16.59 -4.18
N VAL A 48 9.60 16.15 -3.26
CA VAL A 48 10.65 16.96 -2.66
C VAL A 48 12.01 16.50 -3.16
N VAL A 49 13.00 17.40 -3.14
CA VAL A 49 14.38 17.04 -3.47
C VAL A 49 14.86 15.99 -2.46
N MET A 50 15.30 14.84 -2.97
CA MET A 50 15.86 13.77 -2.15
C MET A 50 17.39 13.75 -2.20
N THR A 51 17.98 13.18 -1.16
CA THR A 51 19.43 13.06 -0.98
C THR A 51 20.06 12.04 -1.91
N THR A 52 19.32 10.98 -2.23
CA THR A 52 19.82 9.88 -3.07
C THR A 52 19.01 9.74 -4.36
N ASP A 53 19.67 9.18 -5.37
CA ASP A 53 19.05 8.87 -6.66
C ASP A 53 17.90 7.86 -6.49
N GLN A 54 18.08 6.83 -5.66
CA GLN A 54 17.08 5.79 -5.38
C GLN A 54 15.81 6.33 -4.73
N GLU A 55 15.90 7.39 -3.93
CA GLU A 55 14.75 8.04 -3.32
C GLU A 55 14.01 9.00 -4.27
N SER A 56 14.63 9.36 -5.40
CA SER A 56 14.14 10.34 -6.36
C SER A 56 13.12 9.73 -7.36
N VAL A 57 12.02 9.22 -6.83
CA VAL A 57 10.95 8.52 -7.57
C VAL A 57 9.60 9.21 -7.43
N CYS A 58 8.90 9.37 -8.55
CA CYS A 58 7.58 10.01 -8.62
C CYS A 58 6.46 8.96 -8.64
N CYS A 59 5.33 9.27 -7.98
CA CYS A 59 4.16 8.38 -7.95
C CYS A 59 3.53 8.10 -9.32
N GLN A 60 3.86 8.91 -10.33
CA GLN A 60 3.42 8.73 -11.73
C GLN A 60 4.33 7.81 -12.56
N GLU A 61 5.50 7.42 -12.04
CA GLU A 61 6.41 6.51 -12.74
C GLU A 61 6.03 5.03 -12.55
N SER A 62 5.42 4.68 -11.42
CA SER A 62 4.90 3.34 -11.17
C SER A 62 3.47 3.21 -11.67
N GLU A 63 3.23 2.31 -12.62
CA GLU A 63 1.90 2.09 -13.18
C GLU A 63 0.90 1.59 -12.14
N LYS A 64 1.34 0.75 -11.20
CA LYS A 64 0.52 0.27 -10.08
C LYS A 64 0.07 1.43 -9.17
N VAL A 65 0.99 2.33 -8.84
CA VAL A 65 0.68 3.51 -8.02
C VAL A 65 -0.23 4.48 -8.79
N LYS A 66 0.03 4.66 -10.09
CA LYS A 66 -0.80 5.48 -10.97
C LYS A 66 -2.24 4.97 -11.04
N GLN A 67 -2.44 3.66 -11.18
CA GLN A 67 -3.77 3.03 -11.16
C GLN A 67 -4.52 3.31 -9.85
N VAL A 68 -3.84 3.27 -8.71
CA VAL A 68 -4.44 3.58 -7.39
C VAL A 68 -4.74 5.07 -7.25
N SER A 69 -3.91 5.95 -7.81
CA SER A 69 -4.16 7.39 -7.82
C SER A 69 -5.42 7.75 -8.62
N GLY A 70 -5.74 7.00 -9.68
CA GLY A 70 -6.95 7.20 -10.47
C GLY A 70 -6.90 8.53 -11.25
N ILE A 71 -7.83 9.44 -10.94
CA ILE A 71 -7.99 10.72 -11.65
C ILE A 71 -7.07 11.82 -11.08
N VAL A 72 -6.57 11.66 -9.85
CA VAL A 72 -5.74 12.70 -9.22
C VAL A 72 -4.28 12.64 -9.70
N ASN A 73 -3.66 13.81 -9.85
CA ASN A 73 -2.27 13.92 -10.34
C ASN A 73 -1.22 13.37 -9.34
N CYS A 74 -1.52 13.41 -8.04
CA CYS A 74 -0.64 12.87 -7.01
C CYS A 74 -1.41 11.88 -6.13
N VAL A 75 -0.78 10.74 -5.81
CA VAL A 75 -1.38 9.68 -4.98
C VAL A 75 -1.77 10.18 -3.59
N THR A 76 -1.07 11.18 -3.04
CA THR A 76 -1.35 11.76 -1.73
C THR A 76 -2.68 12.50 -1.67
N ASN A 77 -3.16 13.00 -2.81
CA ASN A 77 -4.46 13.66 -2.91
C ASN A 77 -5.63 12.67 -3.01
N ASN A 78 -5.36 11.37 -3.10
CA ASN A 78 -6.39 10.36 -3.12
C ASN A 78 -7.03 10.22 -1.72
N VAL A 79 -8.36 10.18 -1.66
CA VAL A 79 -9.11 10.05 -0.39
C VAL A 79 -8.73 8.76 0.36
N LEU A 80 -8.44 7.68 -0.36
CA LEU A 80 -8.01 6.42 0.23
C LEU A 80 -6.61 6.51 0.83
N PHE A 81 -5.73 7.35 0.28
CA PHE A 81 -4.39 7.54 0.84
C PHE A 81 -4.48 8.07 2.28
N ASN A 82 -5.31 9.09 2.50
CA ASN A 82 -5.55 9.61 3.85
C ASN A 82 -6.13 8.55 4.80
N LYS A 83 -7.11 7.77 4.35
CA LYS A 83 -7.81 6.78 5.18
C LYS A 83 -7.01 5.52 5.47
N LEU A 84 -6.13 5.09 4.55
CA LEU A 84 -5.44 3.80 4.65
C LEU A 84 -3.97 3.93 5.01
N VAL A 85 -3.31 5.01 4.57
CA VAL A 85 -1.85 5.20 4.70
C VAL A 85 -1.51 6.18 5.82
N LEU A 86 -2.31 7.24 6.01
CA LEU A 86 -2.02 8.28 7.02
C LEU A 86 -2.82 8.14 8.32
N ASP A 87 -3.89 7.34 8.32
CA ASP A 87 -4.71 7.10 9.51
C ASP A 87 -4.02 6.14 10.49
N LYS A 88 -3.59 6.67 11.64
CA LYS A 88 -2.86 5.92 12.68
C LYS A 88 -3.68 4.77 13.25
N ASP A 89 -4.99 4.94 13.42
CA ASP A 89 -5.83 3.91 14.01
C ASP A 89 -6.01 2.75 13.04
N VAL A 90 -6.19 3.05 11.76
CA VAL A 90 -6.23 2.04 10.70
C VAL A 90 -4.90 1.27 10.62
N LEU A 91 -3.76 1.95 10.70
CA LEU A 91 -2.45 1.29 10.74
C LEU A 91 -2.27 0.42 12.00
N ASN A 92 -2.70 0.90 13.16
CA ASN A 92 -2.63 0.16 14.43
C ASN A 92 -3.50 -1.11 14.40
N ILE A 93 -4.74 -1.00 13.92
CA ILE A 93 -5.66 -2.11 13.75
C ILE A 93 -5.08 -3.14 12.78
N SER A 94 -4.56 -2.68 11.63
CA SER A 94 -3.96 -3.55 10.63
C SER A 94 -2.76 -4.30 11.18
N ARG A 95 -1.86 -3.60 11.89
CA ARG A 95 -0.71 -4.22 12.58
C ARG A 95 -1.16 -5.28 13.57
N HIS A 96 -2.14 -4.96 14.42
CA HIS A 96 -2.65 -5.90 15.42
C HIS A 96 -3.23 -7.17 14.76
N LYS A 97 -4.05 -7.01 13.71
CA LYS A 97 -4.58 -8.13 12.93
C LYS A 97 -3.47 -9.00 12.34
N THR A 98 -2.41 -8.41 11.80
CA THR A 98 -1.26 -9.14 11.25
C THR A 98 -0.53 -9.95 12.32
N ILE A 99 -0.32 -9.38 13.52
CA ILE A 99 0.29 -10.09 14.66
C ILE A 99 -0.57 -11.28 15.11
N LEU A 100 -1.90 -11.13 15.17
CA LEU A 100 -2.80 -12.23 15.53
C LEU A 100 -2.76 -13.36 14.50
N LYS A 101 -2.70 -13.03 13.20
CA LYS A 101 -2.59 -14.02 12.13
C LYS A 101 -1.29 -14.81 12.20
N SER A 102 -0.16 -14.15 12.49
CA SER A 102 1.13 -14.85 12.59
C SER A 102 1.17 -15.82 13.78
N LYS A 103 0.62 -15.45 14.93
CA LYS A 103 0.51 -16.34 16.11
C LYS A 103 -0.31 -17.59 15.82
N LYS A 104 -1.49 -17.44 15.21
CA LYS A 104 -2.35 -18.57 14.82
C LYS A 104 -1.65 -19.51 13.83
N LYS A 105 -0.82 -18.97 12.93
CA LYS A 105 -0.03 -19.77 11.98
C LYS A 105 1.08 -20.57 12.68
N THR A 106 1.74 -19.99 13.68
CA THR A 106 2.75 -20.69 14.50
C THR A 106 2.13 -21.79 15.35
N GLU A 107 0.99 -21.53 15.99
CA GLU A 107 0.25 -22.54 16.75
C GLU A 107 -0.18 -23.70 15.84
N LYS A 108 -0.77 -23.44 14.67
CA LYS A 108 -1.12 -24.50 13.71
C LYS A 108 0.09 -25.32 13.24
N LYS A 109 1.27 -24.73 13.15
CA LYS A 109 2.52 -25.44 12.79
C LYS A 109 3.12 -26.25 13.93
N SER A 110 2.86 -25.91 15.20
CA SER A 110 3.35 -26.72 16.33
C SER A 110 2.48 -27.94 16.62
N PHE A 111 1.26 -27.99 16.06
CA PHE A 111 0.32 -29.11 16.18
C PHE A 111 0.31 -30.05 14.95
N MET A 112 1.22 -29.83 13.98
CA MET A 112 1.44 -30.68 12.79
C MET A 112 2.83 -31.28 12.86
#